data_AF-A0A1Q5QXP6-F1
#
_entry.id   AF-A0A1Q5QXP6-F1
#
_cell.length_a   1.000
_cell.length_b   1.000
_cell.length_c   1.000
_cell.angle_alpha   90.00
_cell.angle_beta   90.00
_cell.angle_gamma   90.00
#
_symmetry.space_group_name_H-M   'P 1'
#
loop_
_entity.id
_entity.type
_entity.pdbx_description
1 polymer ?
#
loop_
_entity_poly.entity_id
_entity_poly.type
_entity_poly.pdbx_seq_one_letter_code
_entity_poly.pdbx_strand_id
1 'polypeptide(L)'
;MKEPRQDAEEPLHDRALLLHGQKRNKVLTLKEVQRYGRDSFSDPDYIRLYGMTPPQWYARGVRLLGRTAVECTRDPLADCIGRDVATVAESLPTGTQCLVVDPFAGSCNTLYWILRHVRLSRGIAFEFDSKVYELTRRNIGVLDRTIDLMHGDYESMLDPHHLPRTDAMIIFVAPPWGTALDEAEGLDLRRTEPPITEIIARVGQTYPDRQVLFVIQVYEKVNAGSLTELHAKLDWSLLKIYDLNVAGRNHGILLGTKGWTP
;
A
#
# COMPACT_ATOMS: atom_id res chain seq x y z
N MET A 1 -29.47 -30.77 37.60
CA MET A 1 -29.08 -29.36 37.50
C MET A 1 -27.87 -29.32 36.57
N LYS A 2 -28.01 -28.84 35.32
CA LYS A 2 -26.89 -28.72 34.38
C LYS A 2 -26.16 -27.43 34.72
N GLU A 3 -24.86 -27.52 35.03
CA GLU A 3 -24.00 -26.35 35.18
C GLU A 3 -24.04 -25.50 33.90
N PRO A 4 -24.05 -24.16 34.01
CA PRO A 4 -23.91 -23.31 32.85
C PRO A 4 -22.51 -23.55 32.28
N ARG A 5 -22.43 -23.89 30.99
CA ARG A 5 -21.18 -23.75 30.24
C ARG A 5 -20.76 -22.29 30.37
N GLN A 6 -19.59 -22.05 30.96
CA GLN A 6 -18.90 -20.79 30.81
C GLN A 6 -18.78 -20.55 29.30
N ASP A 7 -19.51 -19.58 28.79
CA ASP A 7 -19.29 -19.05 27.44
C ASP A 7 -17.85 -18.56 27.44
N ALA A 8 -16.94 -19.34 26.85
CA ALA A 8 -15.61 -18.86 26.57
C ALA A 8 -15.80 -17.64 25.66
N GLU A 9 -15.47 -16.45 26.16
CA GLU A 9 -15.53 -15.22 25.37
C GLU A 9 -14.86 -15.47 24.02
N GLU A 10 -15.62 -15.29 22.92
CA GLU A 10 -15.06 -15.45 21.59
C GLU A 10 -13.85 -14.53 21.46
N PRO A 11 -12.68 -15.03 21.00
CA PRO A 11 -11.45 -14.24 20.99
C PRO A 11 -11.60 -12.99 20.11
N LEU A 12 -11.15 -11.86 20.64
CA LEU A 12 -11.14 -10.56 19.97
C LEU A 12 -10.39 -10.68 18.64
N HIS A 13 -11.02 -10.25 17.54
CA HIS A 13 -10.31 -10.14 16.26
C HIS A 13 -9.65 -8.78 16.20
N ASP A 14 -8.41 -8.72 16.66
CA ASP A 14 -7.60 -7.51 16.71
C ASP A 14 -6.29 -7.67 15.92
N ARG A 15 -5.49 -6.60 15.96
CA ARG A 15 -4.15 -6.59 15.35
C ARG A 15 -3.26 -7.69 15.93
N ALA A 16 -3.32 -7.99 17.22
CA ALA A 16 -2.47 -9.00 17.82
C ALA A 16 -2.77 -10.40 17.25
N LEU A 17 -4.04 -10.78 17.17
CA LEU A 17 -4.47 -12.05 16.60
C LEU A 17 -4.11 -12.19 15.11
N LEU A 18 -4.36 -11.13 14.35
CA LEU A 18 -4.26 -11.15 12.89
C LEU A 18 -2.86 -10.87 12.34
N LEU A 19 -2.01 -10.12 13.05
CA LEU A 19 -0.67 -9.76 12.56
C LEU A 19 0.43 -10.64 13.20
N HIS A 20 0.28 -10.97 14.48
CA HIS A 20 1.30 -11.69 15.25
C HIS A 20 0.82 -13.08 15.71
N GLY A 21 -0.48 -13.31 15.73
CA GLY A 21 -1.10 -14.50 16.27
C GLY A 21 -1.39 -15.60 15.26
N GLN A 22 -2.17 -16.57 15.72
CA GLN A 22 -2.51 -17.80 15.00
C GLN A 22 -3.28 -17.61 13.68
N LYS A 23 -3.79 -16.39 13.41
CA LYS A 23 -4.51 -16.06 12.18
C LYS A 23 -3.65 -15.37 11.12
N ARG A 24 -2.39 -15.03 11.43
CA ARG A 24 -1.48 -14.29 10.54
C ARG A 24 -1.48 -14.78 9.09
N ASN A 25 -1.24 -16.07 8.91
CA ASN A 25 -1.10 -16.69 7.59
C ASN A 25 -2.32 -17.54 7.20
N LYS A 26 -3.46 -17.35 7.87
CA LYS A 26 -4.71 -18.05 7.55
C LYS A 26 -5.59 -17.15 6.69
N VAL A 27 -6.24 -17.74 5.69
CA VAL A 27 -7.29 -17.06 4.93
C VAL A 27 -8.46 -16.81 5.88
N LEU A 28 -8.82 -15.54 6.06
CA LEU A 28 -9.94 -15.14 6.90
C LEU A 28 -11.25 -15.37 6.18
N THR A 29 -12.24 -15.96 6.86
CA THR A 29 -13.65 -16.01 6.44
C THR A 29 -14.29 -14.62 6.41
N LEU A 30 -15.43 -14.45 5.72
CA LEU A 30 -16.17 -13.19 5.73
C LEU A 30 -16.54 -12.76 7.16
N LYS A 31 -16.99 -13.70 8.00
CA LYS A 31 -17.32 -13.44 9.42
C LYS A 31 -16.11 -12.87 10.16
N GLU A 32 -14.92 -13.44 9.96
CA GLU A 32 -13.69 -13.00 10.64
C GLU A 32 -13.23 -11.62 10.18
N VAL A 33 -13.37 -11.30 8.88
CA VAL A 33 -13.05 -9.97 8.36
C VAL A 33 -14.01 -8.91 8.92
N GLN A 34 -15.31 -9.19 8.92
CA GLN A 34 -16.30 -8.27 9.51
C GLN A 34 -16.14 -8.16 11.03
N ARG A 35 -15.71 -9.25 11.69
CA ARG A 35 -15.42 -9.24 13.12
C ARG A 35 -14.22 -8.35 13.41
N TYR A 36 -13.14 -8.44 12.64
CA TYR A 36 -11.99 -7.53 12.77
C TYR A 36 -12.40 -6.06 12.62
N GLY A 37 -13.20 -5.74 11.59
CA GLY A 37 -13.70 -4.38 11.38
C GLY A 37 -14.53 -3.85 12.57
N ARG A 38 -15.45 -4.68 13.10
CA ARG A 38 -16.24 -4.32 14.29
C ARG A 38 -15.38 -4.15 15.54
N ASP A 39 -14.53 -5.14 15.83
CA ASP A 39 -13.79 -5.22 17.08
C ASP A 39 -12.69 -4.15 17.15
N SER A 40 -12.09 -3.78 16.02
CA SER A 40 -10.97 -2.81 15.99
C SER A 40 -11.39 -1.39 15.59
N PHE A 41 -12.50 -1.22 14.86
CA PHE A 41 -12.89 0.07 14.25
C PHE A 41 -14.38 0.40 14.36
N SER A 42 -15.18 -0.44 15.04
CA SER A 42 -16.63 -0.28 15.14
C SER A 42 -17.37 -0.26 13.78
N ASP A 43 -16.76 -0.83 12.73
CA ASP A 43 -17.33 -0.88 11.38
C ASP A 43 -17.11 -2.27 10.75
N PRO A 44 -18.16 -3.09 10.55
CA PRO A 44 -18.01 -4.41 9.91
C PRO A 44 -17.51 -4.33 8.47
N ASP A 45 -17.71 -3.19 7.80
CA ASP A 45 -17.29 -2.97 6.43
C ASP A 45 -15.96 -2.22 6.33
N TYR A 46 -15.23 -2.06 7.44
CA TYR A 46 -13.98 -1.28 7.49
C TYR A 46 -12.94 -1.73 6.44
N ILE A 47 -12.85 -3.04 6.16
CA ILE A 47 -11.91 -3.61 5.17
C ILE A 47 -12.50 -3.55 3.76
N ARG A 48 -12.70 -2.31 3.27
CA ARG A 48 -13.08 -2.05 1.87
C ARG A 48 -11.87 -2.12 0.96
N LEU A 49 -11.98 -2.90 -0.10
CA LEU A 49 -10.94 -3.08 -1.11
C LEU A 49 -11.54 -3.02 -2.50
N TYR A 50 -10.78 -2.44 -3.42
CA TYR A 50 -11.09 -2.30 -4.84
C TYR A 50 -12.43 -1.61 -5.15
N GLY A 51 -12.90 -0.75 -4.24
CA GLY A 51 -14.20 -0.08 -4.34
C GLY A 51 -15.38 -0.93 -3.87
N MET A 52 -15.13 -1.98 -3.08
CA MET A 52 -16.13 -2.95 -2.64
C MET A 52 -16.11 -3.15 -1.12
N THR A 53 -17.28 -3.38 -0.53
CA THR A 53 -17.42 -3.82 0.87
C THR A 53 -17.00 -5.28 1.05
N PRO A 54 -16.70 -5.73 2.28
CA PRO A 54 -16.39 -7.13 2.56
C PRO A 54 -17.33 -8.14 1.90
N PRO A 55 -18.67 -8.07 2.05
CA PRO A 55 -19.56 -9.01 1.37
C PRO A 55 -19.42 -9.00 -0.16
N GLN A 56 -19.23 -7.82 -0.76
CA GLN A 56 -19.15 -7.67 -2.22
C GLN A 56 -17.89 -8.31 -2.79
N TRP A 57 -16.70 -8.00 -2.26
CA TRP A 57 -15.48 -8.62 -2.77
C TRP A 57 -15.41 -10.11 -2.40
N TYR A 58 -15.99 -10.53 -1.26
CA TYR A 58 -16.09 -11.94 -0.90
C TYR A 58 -16.89 -12.75 -1.93
N ALA A 59 -18.02 -12.19 -2.37
CA ALA A 59 -18.88 -12.78 -3.39
C ALA A 59 -18.19 -12.89 -4.76
N ARG A 60 -17.23 -12.00 -5.05
CA ARG A 60 -16.38 -12.08 -6.26
C ARG A 60 -15.18 -13.01 -6.12
N GLY A 61 -15.04 -13.71 -5.00
CA GLY A 61 -13.95 -14.67 -4.78
C GLY A 61 -12.67 -14.05 -4.20
N VAL A 62 -12.65 -12.76 -3.88
CA VAL A 62 -11.50 -12.12 -3.22
C VAL A 62 -11.33 -12.67 -1.80
N ARG A 63 -10.09 -12.93 -1.39
CA ARG A 63 -9.75 -13.49 -0.07
C ARG A 63 -8.53 -12.77 0.51
N LEU A 64 -8.42 -12.72 1.83
CA LEU A 64 -7.29 -12.08 2.53
C LEU A 64 -6.68 -13.02 3.56
N LEU A 65 -5.36 -12.93 3.75
CA LEU A 65 -4.71 -13.45 4.94
C LEU A 65 -4.96 -12.51 6.13
N GLY A 66 -4.87 -13.04 7.36
CA GLY A 66 -4.96 -12.24 8.58
C GLY A 66 -4.06 -11.01 8.55
N ARG A 67 -2.77 -11.21 8.22
CA ARG A 67 -1.81 -10.09 8.13
C ARG A 67 -2.21 -9.05 7.09
N THR A 68 -2.69 -9.48 5.92
CA THR A 68 -3.06 -8.59 4.83
C THR A 68 -4.27 -7.74 5.20
N ALA A 69 -5.22 -8.27 5.99
CA ALA A 69 -6.35 -7.48 6.47
C ALA A 69 -5.92 -6.32 7.39
N VAL A 70 -4.82 -6.49 8.13
CA VAL A 70 -4.24 -5.44 8.99
C VAL A 70 -3.39 -4.46 8.18
N GLU A 71 -2.53 -5.00 7.31
CA GLU A 71 -1.47 -4.27 6.61
C GLU A 71 -1.96 -3.53 5.36
N CYS A 72 -3.08 -3.95 4.75
CA CYS A 72 -3.54 -3.35 3.50
C CYS A 72 -3.91 -1.86 3.66
N THR A 73 -3.67 -1.09 2.59
CA THR A 73 -4.26 0.24 2.42
C THR A 73 -5.71 0.08 1.98
N ARG A 74 -6.66 0.58 2.79
CA ARG A 74 -8.10 0.46 2.53
C ARG A 74 -8.57 1.54 1.55
N ASP A 75 -9.73 1.31 0.93
CA ASP A 75 -10.26 2.16 -0.15
C ASP A 75 -10.26 3.66 0.14
N PRO A 76 -10.73 4.18 1.29
CA PRO A 76 -10.74 5.62 1.50
C PRO A 76 -9.35 6.26 1.37
N LEU A 77 -8.34 5.61 1.95
CA LEU A 77 -6.95 6.08 1.86
C LEU A 77 -6.39 5.89 0.45
N ALA A 78 -6.58 4.71 -0.14
CA ALA A 78 -6.07 4.41 -1.49
C ALA A 78 -6.67 5.34 -2.56
N ASP A 79 -7.96 5.68 -2.45
CA ASP A 79 -8.65 6.62 -3.33
C ASP A 79 -8.10 8.05 -3.19
N CYS A 80 -7.89 8.53 -1.96
CA CYS A 80 -7.22 9.80 -1.70
C CYS A 80 -5.82 9.85 -2.32
N ILE A 81 -5.02 8.80 -2.11
CA ILE A 81 -3.68 8.67 -2.70
C ILE A 81 -3.77 8.74 -4.23
N GLY A 82 -4.63 7.92 -4.84
CA GLY A 82 -4.74 7.87 -6.29
C GLY A 82 -5.15 9.21 -6.92
N ARG A 83 -6.02 9.99 -6.28
CA ARG A 83 -6.37 11.34 -6.73
C ARG A 83 -5.18 12.29 -6.71
N ASP A 84 -4.45 12.34 -5.60
CA ASP A 84 -3.30 13.26 -5.47
C ASP A 84 -2.15 12.89 -6.42
N VAL A 85 -1.94 11.58 -6.63
CA VAL A 85 -1.01 11.08 -7.64
C VAL A 85 -1.42 11.52 -9.04
N ALA A 86 -2.71 11.40 -9.38
CA ALA A 86 -3.22 11.85 -10.67
C ALA A 86 -3.05 13.36 -10.86
N THR A 87 -3.32 14.18 -9.84
CA THR A 87 -3.10 15.63 -9.88
C THR A 87 -1.65 15.99 -10.18
N VAL A 88 -0.68 15.30 -9.57
CA VAL A 88 0.74 15.55 -9.88
C VAL A 88 1.10 15.03 -11.27
N ALA A 89 0.58 13.87 -11.68
CA ALA A 89 0.83 13.32 -13.01
C ALA A 89 0.24 14.17 -14.14
N GLU A 90 -0.79 14.98 -13.87
CA GLU A 90 -1.38 15.91 -14.84
C GLU A 90 -0.46 17.09 -15.22
N SER A 91 0.62 17.35 -14.46
CA SER A 91 1.63 18.35 -14.84
C SER A 91 2.60 17.85 -15.91
N LEU A 92 2.59 16.55 -16.21
CA LEU A 92 3.38 15.98 -17.30
C LEU A 92 2.79 16.38 -18.67
N PRO A 93 3.59 16.37 -19.75
CA PRO A 93 3.10 16.64 -21.09
C PRO A 93 1.87 15.79 -21.46
N THR A 94 0.93 16.38 -22.18
CA THR A 94 -0.27 15.66 -22.64
C THR A 94 0.12 14.44 -23.48
N GLY A 95 -0.44 13.28 -23.16
CA GLY A 95 -0.17 12.03 -23.87
C GLY A 95 0.97 11.18 -23.27
N THR A 96 1.63 11.66 -22.22
CA THR A 96 2.67 10.91 -21.49
C THR A 96 2.14 9.55 -21.03
N GLN A 97 2.86 8.47 -21.37
CA GLN A 97 2.54 7.13 -20.89
C GLN A 97 3.24 6.86 -19.54
N CYS A 98 2.43 6.54 -18.53
CA CYS A 98 2.92 6.29 -17.18
C CYS A 98 3.00 4.79 -16.86
N LEU A 99 4.17 4.33 -16.43
CA LEU A 99 4.28 3.05 -15.75
C LEU A 99 4.07 3.26 -14.25
N VAL A 100 3.09 2.62 -13.65
CA VAL A 100 2.86 2.64 -12.21
C VAL A 100 3.40 1.34 -11.61
N VAL A 101 4.35 1.46 -10.71
CA VAL A 101 5.05 0.32 -10.09
C VAL A 101 4.74 0.29 -8.59
N ASP A 102 4.34 -0.87 -8.09
CA ASP A 102 4.22 -1.17 -6.66
C ASP A 102 5.23 -2.26 -6.27
N PRO A 103 6.38 -1.91 -5.67
CA PRO A 103 7.40 -2.89 -5.32
C PRO A 103 7.05 -3.73 -4.09
N PHE A 104 5.98 -3.39 -3.36
CA PHE A 104 5.56 -4.05 -2.11
C PHE A 104 4.05 -4.32 -2.14
N ALA A 105 3.64 -5.05 -3.17
CA ALA A 105 2.26 -5.15 -3.61
C ALA A 105 1.27 -5.47 -2.47
N GLY A 106 1.57 -6.47 -1.62
CA GLY A 106 0.66 -6.88 -0.56
C GLY A 106 -0.70 -7.24 -1.16
N SER A 107 -1.72 -6.42 -0.90
CA SER A 107 -3.05 -6.56 -1.50
C SER A 107 -3.23 -5.92 -2.89
N CYS A 108 -2.28 -5.17 -3.43
CA CYS A 108 -2.42 -4.35 -4.64
C CYS A 108 -3.52 -3.27 -4.61
N ASN A 109 -4.16 -2.99 -3.46
CA ASN A 109 -5.28 -2.05 -3.44
C ASN A 109 -4.86 -0.62 -3.80
N THR A 110 -3.71 -0.14 -3.29
CA THR A 110 -3.23 1.21 -3.62
C THR A 110 -2.92 1.33 -5.10
N LEU A 111 -2.20 0.35 -5.68
CA LEU A 111 -1.92 0.34 -7.11
C LEU A 111 -3.20 0.35 -7.95
N TYR A 112 -4.20 -0.46 -7.59
CA TYR A 112 -5.50 -0.47 -8.26
C TYR A 112 -6.15 0.92 -8.28
N TRP A 113 -6.14 1.63 -7.15
CA TRP A 113 -6.70 2.98 -7.06
C TRP A 113 -5.89 4.03 -7.82
N ILE A 114 -4.54 3.94 -7.82
CA ILE A 114 -3.71 4.83 -8.65
C ILE A 114 -4.05 4.63 -10.13
N LEU A 115 -4.16 3.39 -10.62
CA LEU A 115 -4.53 3.09 -12.02
C LEU A 115 -5.95 3.52 -12.38
N ARG A 116 -6.83 3.68 -11.39
CA ARG A 116 -8.18 4.18 -11.60
C ARG A 116 -8.20 5.68 -11.90
N HIS A 117 -7.27 6.43 -11.33
CA HIS A 117 -7.20 7.89 -11.44
C HIS A 117 -6.17 8.37 -12.47
N VAL A 118 -5.02 7.71 -12.58
CA VAL A 118 -3.96 8.08 -13.54
C VAL A 118 -4.31 7.56 -14.93
N ARG A 119 -4.51 8.48 -15.88
CA ARG A 119 -4.80 8.17 -17.28
C ARG A 119 -3.56 7.62 -17.99
N LEU A 120 -3.78 6.88 -19.08
CA LEU A 120 -2.71 6.31 -19.92
C LEU A 120 -1.64 5.55 -19.12
N SER A 121 -2.09 4.79 -18.12
CA SER A 121 -1.22 4.08 -17.18
C SER A 121 -1.25 2.56 -17.37
N ARG A 122 -0.12 1.92 -17.07
CA ARG A 122 0.00 0.46 -16.92
C ARG A 122 0.53 0.14 -15.52
N GLY A 123 -0.04 -0.86 -14.87
CA GLY A 123 0.36 -1.30 -13.54
C GLY A 123 1.28 -2.51 -13.56
N ILE A 124 2.39 -2.44 -12.82
CA ILE A 124 3.27 -3.57 -12.49
C ILE A 124 3.40 -3.63 -10.96
N ALA A 125 3.33 -4.84 -10.41
CA ALA A 125 3.41 -5.07 -8.98
C ALA A 125 4.38 -6.21 -8.66
N PHE A 126 5.09 -6.10 -7.55
CA PHE A 126 5.99 -7.15 -7.05
C PHE A 126 5.54 -7.61 -5.67
N GLU A 127 5.50 -8.92 -5.46
CA GLU A 127 5.28 -9.51 -4.15
C GLU A 127 6.31 -10.62 -3.94
N PHE A 128 6.97 -10.62 -2.79
CA PHE A 128 8.02 -11.59 -2.46
C PHE A 128 7.46 -12.82 -1.71
N ASP A 129 6.48 -12.61 -0.82
CA ASP A 129 5.88 -13.69 -0.04
C ASP A 129 4.96 -14.53 -0.93
N SER A 130 5.34 -15.79 -1.18
CA SER A 130 4.60 -16.71 -2.04
C SER A 130 3.12 -16.86 -1.70
N LYS A 131 2.73 -16.78 -0.41
CA LYS A 131 1.33 -16.93 0.00
C LYS A 131 0.54 -15.66 -0.28
N VAL A 132 1.14 -14.50 -0.06
CA VAL A 132 0.56 -13.21 -0.41
C VAL A 132 0.45 -13.11 -1.93
N TYR A 133 1.52 -13.44 -2.67
CA TYR A 133 1.55 -13.44 -4.13
C TYR A 133 0.40 -14.27 -4.73
N GLU A 134 0.26 -15.54 -4.33
CA GLU A 134 -0.78 -16.41 -4.88
C GLU A 134 -2.18 -15.90 -4.59
N LEU A 135 -2.40 -15.33 -3.41
CA LEU A 135 -3.71 -14.79 -3.04
C LEU A 135 -4.01 -13.51 -3.82
N THR A 136 -3.04 -12.61 -3.89
CA THR A 136 -3.16 -11.33 -4.61
C THR A 136 -3.32 -11.54 -6.10
N ARG A 137 -2.58 -12.47 -6.71
CA ARG A 137 -2.75 -12.88 -8.12
C ARG A 137 -4.18 -13.29 -8.43
N ARG A 138 -4.79 -14.10 -7.56
CA ARG A 138 -6.20 -14.51 -7.72
C ARG A 138 -7.17 -13.35 -7.53
N ASN A 139 -6.92 -12.50 -6.53
CA ASN A 139 -7.77 -11.36 -6.21
C ASN A 139 -7.77 -10.31 -7.34
N ILE A 140 -6.62 -9.96 -7.90
CA ILE A 140 -6.54 -8.97 -8.98
C ILE A 140 -7.09 -9.54 -10.31
N GLY A 141 -7.05 -10.86 -10.50
CA GLY A 141 -7.59 -11.52 -11.69
C GLY A 141 -9.10 -11.40 -11.88
N VAL A 142 -9.84 -10.94 -10.85
CA VAL A 142 -11.29 -10.68 -10.94
C VAL A 142 -11.64 -9.20 -11.04
N LEU A 143 -10.64 -8.32 -11.14
CA LEU A 143 -10.83 -6.86 -11.22
C LEU A 143 -10.97 -6.38 -12.67
N ASP A 144 -11.41 -5.14 -12.84
CA ASP A 144 -11.60 -4.47 -14.13
C ASP A 144 -10.33 -3.74 -14.63
N ARG A 145 -9.20 -3.97 -13.98
CA ARG A 145 -7.90 -3.38 -14.32
C ARG A 145 -6.83 -4.46 -14.39
N THR A 146 -6.04 -4.42 -15.46
CA THR A 146 -4.90 -5.31 -15.62
C THR A 146 -3.73 -4.79 -14.79
N ILE A 147 -3.25 -5.63 -13.88
CA ILE A 147 -2.03 -5.42 -13.10
C ILE A 147 -1.12 -6.62 -13.37
N ASP A 148 0.08 -6.38 -13.88
CA ASP A 148 1.07 -7.43 -14.07
C ASP A 148 1.79 -7.68 -12.74
N LEU A 149 1.36 -8.73 -12.02
CA LEU A 149 1.95 -9.12 -10.75
C LEU A 149 3.05 -10.16 -10.96
N MET A 150 4.27 -9.83 -10.53
CA MET A 150 5.45 -10.71 -10.59
C MET A 150 5.82 -11.20 -9.19
N HIS A 151 6.22 -12.47 -9.09
CA HIS A 151 6.71 -13.05 -7.83
C HIS A 151 8.22 -12.84 -7.75
N GLY A 152 8.67 -12.02 -6.81
CA GLY A 152 10.10 -11.84 -6.56
C GLY A 152 10.42 -10.63 -5.70
N ASP A 153 11.71 -10.50 -5.40
CA ASP A 153 12.24 -9.37 -4.64
C ASP A 153 12.30 -8.10 -5.52
N TYR A 154 11.92 -6.97 -4.94
CA TYR A 154 11.83 -5.70 -5.66
C TYR A 154 13.18 -5.25 -6.25
N GLU A 155 14.31 -5.57 -5.61
CA GLU A 155 15.64 -5.21 -6.09
C GLU A 155 15.95 -5.87 -7.43
N SER A 156 15.55 -7.14 -7.57
CA SER A 156 15.73 -7.90 -8.80
C SER A 156 14.71 -7.45 -9.85
N MET A 157 13.47 -7.17 -9.43
CA MET A 157 12.36 -6.87 -10.34
C MET A 157 12.36 -5.44 -10.87
N LEU A 158 13.04 -4.50 -10.20
CA LEU A 158 13.31 -3.15 -10.70
C LEU A 158 14.44 -3.10 -11.74
N ASP A 159 14.92 -4.24 -12.24
CA ASP A 159 15.86 -4.25 -13.36
C ASP A 159 15.17 -3.69 -14.64
N PRO A 160 15.84 -2.81 -15.42
CA PRO A 160 15.32 -2.27 -16.68
C PRO A 160 14.86 -3.33 -17.70
N HIS A 161 15.38 -4.55 -17.65
CA HIS A 161 14.97 -5.64 -18.55
C HIS A 161 13.58 -6.19 -18.21
N HIS A 162 13.10 -6.00 -16.98
CA HIS A 162 11.77 -6.45 -16.54
C HIS A 162 10.68 -5.40 -16.75
N LEU A 163 11.06 -4.12 -16.88
CA LEU A 163 10.11 -3.02 -17.01
C LEU A 163 9.97 -2.51 -18.45
N PRO A 164 8.75 -2.22 -18.92
CA PRO A 164 8.56 -1.56 -20.20
C PRO A 164 9.13 -0.14 -20.15
N ARG A 165 9.70 0.29 -21.28
CA ARG A 165 10.08 1.68 -21.50
C ARG A 165 8.80 2.50 -21.70
N THR A 166 8.55 3.45 -20.81
CA THR A 166 7.53 4.50 -20.99
C THR A 166 8.12 5.84 -20.58
N ASP A 167 7.43 6.92 -20.92
CA ASP A 167 7.91 8.29 -20.73
C ASP A 167 8.14 8.64 -19.25
N ALA A 168 7.20 8.27 -18.37
CA ALA A 168 7.26 8.53 -16.94
C ALA A 168 7.06 7.25 -16.11
N MET A 169 7.58 7.26 -14.89
CA MET A 169 7.38 6.22 -13.88
C MET A 169 6.72 6.84 -12.65
N ILE A 170 5.70 6.17 -12.12
CA ILE A 170 5.12 6.45 -10.83
C ILE A 170 5.42 5.23 -9.96
N ILE A 171 6.09 5.41 -8.82
CA ILE A 171 6.43 4.31 -7.91
C ILE A 171 5.77 4.52 -6.55
N PHE A 172 4.89 3.60 -6.18
CA PHE A 172 4.29 3.57 -4.84
C PHE A 172 5.22 2.87 -3.87
N VAL A 173 5.72 3.60 -2.88
CA VAL A 173 6.74 3.12 -1.94
C VAL A 173 6.12 2.97 -0.56
N ALA A 174 5.78 1.74 -0.20
CA ALA A 174 5.26 1.37 1.10
C ALA A 174 5.92 0.08 1.61
N PRO A 175 7.24 0.08 1.85
CA PRO A 175 7.90 -1.06 2.48
C PRO A 175 7.30 -1.33 3.86
N PRO A 176 7.35 -2.57 4.37
CA PRO A 176 7.02 -2.87 5.74
C PRO A 176 7.66 -1.88 6.72
N TRP A 177 6.84 -1.27 7.58
CA TRP A 177 7.34 -0.32 8.57
C TRP A 177 8.05 -0.99 9.73
N GLY A 178 7.68 -2.23 10.10
CA GLY A 178 8.37 -2.98 11.15
C GLY A 178 8.58 -2.17 12.43
N THR A 179 9.85 -1.98 12.81
CA THR A 179 10.26 -1.17 13.99
C THR A 179 10.52 0.31 13.69
N ALA A 180 10.25 0.76 12.47
CA ALA A 180 10.43 2.14 12.02
C ALA A 180 9.37 3.09 12.56
N LEU A 181 8.17 2.57 12.87
CA LEU A 181 7.10 3.34 13.49
C LEU A 181 7.15 3.18 15.01
N ASP A 182 7.48 4.27 15.69
CA ASP A 182 7.38 4.39 17.14
C ASP A 182 6.23 5.36 17.49
N GLU A 183 5.45 5.08 18.54
CA GLU A 183 4.31 5.93 18.89
C GLU A 183 4.74 7.31 19.40
N ALA A 184 5.90 7.40 20.08
CA ALA A 184 6.42 8.63 20.63
C ALA A 184 7.21 9.42 19.59
N GLU A 185 8.02 8.78 18.75
CA GLU A 185 8.91 9.44 17.79
C GLU A 185 8.32 9.56 16.38
N GLY A 186 7.33 8.74 16.04
CA GLY A 186 6.73 8.64 14.71
C GLY A 186 7.47 7.68 13.80
N LEU A 187 7.14 7.75 12.50
CA LEU A 187 7.75 6.94 11.46
C LEU A 187 9.11 7.50 11.05
N ASP A 188 10.18 6.73 11.24
CA ASP A 188 11.51 7.01 10.71
C ASP A 188 11.74 6.28 9.38
N LEU A 189 11.74 7.03 8.28
CA LEU A 189 11.80 6.47 6.92
C LEU A 189 13.12 5.75 6.63
N ARG A 190 14.19 6.02 7.40
CA ARG A 190 15.51 5.37 7.29
C ARG A 190 15.52 3.97 7.90
N ARG A 191 14.53 3.66 8.76
CA ARG A 191 14.43 2.40 9.49
C ARG A 191 13.38 1.46 8.92
N THR A 192 12.69 1.87 7.85
CA THR A 192 11.81 0.98 7.09
C THR A 192 12.63 -0.17 6.48
N GLU A 193 11.98 -1.28 6.17
CA GLU A 193 12.66 -2.47 5.65
C GLU A 193 12.08 -2.83 4.29
N PRO A 194 12.76 -2.48 3.18
CA PRO A 194 14.02 -1.74 3.08
C PRO A 194 13.88 -0.21 3.36
N PRO A 195 14.98 0.50 3.66
CA PRO A 195 14.95 1.95 3.87
C PRO A 195 14.49 2.71 2.64
N ILE A 196 13.50 3.59 2.80
CA ILE A 196 12.92 4.36 1.69
C ILE A 196 13.99 5.19 0.95
N THR A 197 14.97 5.74 1.66
CA THR A 197 16.06 6.53 1.06
C THR A 197 16.93 5.70 0.11
N GLU A 198 17.11 4.41 0.38
CA GLU A 198 17.83 3.47 -0.48
C GLU A 198 17.02 3.10 -1.72
N ILE A 199 15.70 2.92 -1.58
CA ILE A 199 14.81 2.68 -2.71
C ILE A 199 14.87 3.85 -3.70
N ILE A 200 14.76 5.09 -3.22
CA ILE A 200 14.84 6.28 -4.09
C ILE A 200 16.19 6.39 -4.77
N ALA A 201 17.28 6.16 -4.04
CA ALA A 201 18.63 6.19 -4.60
C ALA A 201 18.78 5.16 -5.72
N ARG A 202 18.34 3.92 -5.48
CA ARG A 202 18.38 2.83 -6.48
C ARG A 202 17.57 3.17 -7.71
N VAL A 203 16.33 3.61 -7.56
CA VAL A 203 15.46 3.97 -8.70
C VAL A 203 16.08 5.11 -9.50
N GLY A 204 16.59 6.15 -8.82
CA GLY A 204 17.25 7.28 -9.49
C GLY A 204 18.55 6.91 -10.23
N GLN A 205 19.29 5.91 -9.73
CA GLN A 205 20.48 5.38 -10.41
C GLN A 205 20.11 4.47 -11.59
N THR A 206 19.03 3.70 -11.46
CA THR A 206 18.60 2.73 -12.47
C THR A 206 17.90 3.39 -13.65
N TYR A 207 17.19 4.49 -13.40
CA TYR A 207 16.40 5.22 -14.39
C TYR A 207 16.76 6.72 -14.41
N PRO A 208 18.03 7.09 -14.70
CA PRO A 208 18.49 8.48 -14.58
C PRO A 208 17.81 9.43 -15.57
N ASP A 209 17.41 8.92 -16.74
CA ASP A 209 16.80 9.72 -17.82
C ASP A 209 15.27 9.74 -17.77
N ARG A 210 14.66 9.09 -16.76
CA ARG A 210 13.21 8.95 -16.66
C ARG A 210 12.65 9.92 -15.64
N GLN A 211 11.52 10.54 -15.99
CA GLN A 211 10.72 11.28 -15.02
C GLN A 211 10.10 10.28 -14.03
N VAL A 212 10.51 10.33 -12.76
CA VAL A 212 9.97 9.50 -11.68
C VAL A 212 9.16 10.30 -10.64
N LEU A 213 7.90 9.90 -10.39
CA LEU A 213 7.10 10.33 -9.25
C LEU A 213 7.14 9.23 -8.17
N PHE A 214 7.76 9.54 -7.03
CA PHE A 214 7.70 8.73 -5.83
C PHE A 214 6.43 9.06 -5.04
N VAL A 215 5.68 8.04 -4.68
CA VAL A 215 4.47 8.11 -3.86
C VAL A 215 4.72 7.32 -2.59
N ILE A 216 5.18 7.98 -1.55
CA ILE A 216 5.73 7.32 -0.35
C ILE A 216 4.68 7.32 0.73
N GLN A 217 4.22 6.15 1.17
CA GLN A 217 3.25 6.08 2.26
C GLN A 217 3.91 6.46 3.59
N VAL A 218 3.27 7.35 4.33
CA VAL A 218 3.75 7.83 5.63
C VAL A 218 2.67 7.74 6.70
N TYR A 219 3.07 7.96 7.94
CA TYR A 219 2.20 8.09 9.10
C TYR A 219 2.05 9.57 9.49
N GLU A 220 1.01 9.91 10.26
CA GLU A 220 0.74 11.30 10.70
C GLU A 220 1.96 11.95 11.36
N LYS A 221 2.65 11.20 12.21
CA LYS A 221 3.93 11.61 12.78
C LYS A 221 5.07 10.98 12.00
N VAL A 222 5.90 11.82 11.38
CA VAL A 222 7.12 11.42 10.65
C VAL A 222 8.33 12.05 11.32
N ASN A 223 9.42 11.29 11.45
CA ASN A 223 10.67 11.80 11.98
C ASN A 223 11.23 12.90 11.06
N ALA A 224 11.40 14.11 11.60
CA ALA A 224 11.80 15.30 10.83
C ALA A 224 13.18 15.15 10.14
N GLY A 225 14.12 14.43 10.77
CA GLY A 225 15.43 14.18 10.17
C GLY A 225 15.34 13.27 8.94
N SER A 226 14.57 12.19 9.05
CA SER A 226 14.32 11.28 7.92
C SER A 226 13.59 11.98 6.77
N LEU A 227 12.65 12.88 7.08
CA LEU A 227 11.90 13.66 6.09
C LEU A 227 12.80 14.70 5.39
N THR A 228 13.66 15.39 6.14
CA THR A 228 14.63 16.35 5.59
C THR A 228 15.59 15.68 4.61
N GLU A 229 16.12 14.50 4.98
CA GLU A 229 17.00 13.73 4.09
C GLU A 229 16.28 13.33 2.80
N LEU A 230 15.00 12.99 2.90
CA LEU A 230 14.19 12.59 1.76
C LEU A 230 13.92 13.75 0.81
N HIS A 231 13.55 14.92 1.34
CA HIS A 231 13.37 16.15 0.58
C HIS A 231 14.63 16.52 -0.21
N ALA A 232 15.81 16.37 0.40
CA ALA A 232 17.09 16.67 -0.25
C ALA A 232 17.42 15.75 -1.45
N LYS A 233 16.72 14.64 -1.62
CA LYS A 233 16.90 13.69 -2.74
C LYS A 233 15.91 13.92 -3.88
N LEU A 234 14.98 14.87 -3.77
CA LEU A 234 13.87 15.09 -4.69
C LEU A 234 13.93 16.51 -5.26
N ASP A 235 13.53 16.68 -6.53
CA ASP A 235 13.51 17.99 -7.18
C ASP A 235 12.32 18.84 -6.71
N TRP A 236 11.22 18.17 -6.37
CA TRP A 236 10.04 18.74 -5.73
C TRP A 236 9.40 17.71 -4.81
N SER A 237 8.68 18.18 -3.79
CA SER A 237 7.94 17.28 -2.90
C SER A 237 6.80 17.97 -2.15
N LEU A 238 5.80 17.17 -1.75
CA LEU A 238 4.63 17.60 -1.01
C LEU A 238 4.23 16.51 -0.01
N LEU A 239 4.14 16.88 1.27
CA LEU A 239 3.62 16.01 2.33
C LEU A 239 2.12 16.28 2.52
N LYS A 240 1.31 15.21 2.55
CA LYS A 240 -0.12 15.29 2.83
C LYS A 240 -0.55 14.19 3.79
N ILE A 241 -1.22 14.60 4.87
CA ILE A 241 -1.84 13.69 5.85
C ILE A 241 -3.36 13.74 5.67
N TYR A 242 -4.01 12.58 5.65
CA TYR A 242 -5.46 12.46 5.44
C TYR A 242 -6.18 12.22 6.76
N ASP A 243 -7.16 13.07 7.06
CA ASP A 243 -8.01 12.94 8.24
C ASP A 243 -9.07 11.83 8.04
N LEU A 244 -8.64 10.58 8.21
CA LEU A 244 -9.44 9.36 7.98
C LEU A 244 -9.56 8.49 9.24
N ASN A 245 -8.69 8.69 10.22
CA ASN A 245 -8.64 7.98 11.47
C ASN A 245 -8.66 8.98 12.64
N VAL A 246 -8.66 8.46 13.87
CA VAL A 246 -8.46 9.31 15.05
C VAL A 246 -7.12 10.04 14.98
N ALA A 247 -7.07 11.26 15.49
CA ALA A 247 -5.85 12.07 15.55
C ALA A 247 -4.69 11.31 16.20
N GLY A 248 -3.49 11.50 15.65
CA GLY A 248 -2.29 10.71 15.95
C GLY A 248 -2.23 9.34 15.26
N ARG A 249 -3.26 8.95 14.49
CA ARG A 249 -3.32 7.68 13.74
C ARG A 249 -3.67 7.84 12.26
N ASN A 250 -3.59 9.06 11.75
CA ASN A 250 -3.77 9.28 10.33
C ASN A 250 -2.59 8.74 9.52
N HIS A 251 -2.89 8.41 8.28
CA HIS A 251 -1.90 8.04 7.29
C HIS A 251 -1.83 9.13 6.23
N GLY A 252 -0.73 9.17 5.51
CA GLY A 252 -0.51 10.16 4.48
C GLY A 252 0.39 9.65 3.38
N ILE A 253 0.77 10.57 2.51
CA ILE A 253 1.81 10.37 1.52
C ILE A 253 2.80 11.54 1.51
N LEU A 254 4.05 11.23 1.21
CA LEU A 254 4.98 12.18 0.63
C LEU A 254 5.04 11.92 -0.88
N LEU A 255 4.61 12.89 -1.66
CA LEU A 255 4.83 12.92 -3.10
C LEU A 255 6.19 13.57 -3.37
N GLY A 256 6.94 13.03 -4.32
CA GLY A 256 8.26 13.54 -4.68
C GLY A 256 8.62 13.26 -6.13
N THR A 257 9.17 14.24 -6.84
CA THR A 257 9.55 14.05 -8.25
C THR A 257 11.05 14.05 -8.45
N LYS A 258 11.49 13.36 -9.52
CA LYS A 258 12.80 13.49 -10.13
C LYS A 258 12.67 13.69 -11.63
N GLY A 259 13.38 14.67 -12.18
CA GLY A 259 13.38 15.02 -13.59
C GLY A 259 12.30 16.03 -14.00
N TRP A 260 11.51 16.56 -13.05
CA TRP A 260 10.62 17.71 -13.24
C TRP A 260 10.11 18.28 -11.92
N THR A 261 9.54 19.48 -11.99
CA THR A 261 8.81 20.14 -10.91
C THR A 261 7.38 20.43 -11.39
N PRO A 262 6.34 19.88 -10.72
CA PRO A 262 4.93 20.13 -11.04
C PRO A 262 4.47 21.58 -10.90
#